data_AF-A0A7X2SSZ9-F1
#
_entry.id   AF-A0A7X2SSZ9-F1
#
_cell.length_a   1.000
_cell.length_b   1.000
_cell.length_c   1.000
_cell.angle_alpha   90.00
_cell.angle_beta   90.00
_cell.angle_gamma   90.00
#
_symmetry.space_group_name_H-M   'P 1'
#
loop_
_entity.id
_entity.type
_entity.pdbx_description
1 polymer ?
#
loop_
_entity_poly.entity_id
_entity_poly.type
_entity_poly.pdbx_seq_one_letter_code
_entity_poly.pdbx_strand_id
1 'polypeptide(L)'
;MPENKNHVQLQRSLGLYSALSLVIGTIIGSGIFFKQSSILANAHTTTMAIAAWVIGGIITLTSGLTIAEIGSLFPHTGGLYVYIEKIYGKFWGFLAGWVQIIVYGPALIASLGAYLAILIGAFFHFPRTWTPAIAIISILLISLFNLLSNRFGAALQIFTTL
;
A
#
# COMPACT_ATOMS: atom_id res chain seq x y z
N MET A 1 38.54 -2.21 -19.38
CA MET A 1 38.32 -2.06 -17.92
C MET A 1 37.21 -3.02 -17.53
N PRO A 2 37.43 -4.01 -16.64
CA PRO A 2 36.35 -4.90 -16.22
C PRO A 2 35.42 -4.15 -15.25
N GLU A 3 34.15 -4.14 -15.57
CA GLU A 3 33.05 -3.53 -14.81
C GLU A 3 32.82 -4.36 -13.53
N ASN A 4 33.18 -3.81 -12.37
CA ASN A 4 32.96 -4.47 -11.07
C ASN A 4 31.45 -4.43 -10.72
N LYS A 5 30.71 -5.45 -11.16
CA LYS A 5 29.32 -5.67 -10.75
C LYS A 5 29.32 -6.23 -9.34
N ASN A 6 29.36 -5.34 -8.35
CA ASN A 6 28.94 -5.67 -6.99
C ASN A 6 27.46 -6.07 -7.04
N HIS A 7 27.20 -7.36 -7.27
CA HIS A 7 25.87 -7.94 -7.18
C HIS A 7 25.41 -7.79 -5.73
N VAL A 8 24.54 -6.82 -5.47
CA VAL A 8 23.84 -6.68 -4.18
C VAL A 8 23.02 -7.96 -3.99
N GLN A 9 23.56 -8.92 -3.27
CA GLN A 9 22.84 -10.14 -2.90
C GLN A 9 21.89 -9.80 -1.77
N LEU A 10 20.59 -9.94 -2.02
CA LEU A 10 19.56 -9.87 -1.00
C LEU A 10 19.82 -10.96 0.04
N GLN A 11 20.14 -10.57 1.27
CA GLN A 11 20.22 -11.52 2.38
C GLN A 11 18.84 -12.14 2.60
N ARG A 12 18.72 -13.45 2.36
CA ARG A 12 17.47 -14.19 2.57
C ARG A 12 17.27 -14.50 4.06
N SER A 13 17.00 -13.45 4.84
CA SER A 13 16.81 -13.55 6.29
C SER A 13 15.35 -13.68 6.71
N LEU A 14 14.39 -13.52 5.80
CA LEU A 14 12.96 -13.54 6.12
C LEU A 14 12.39 -14.96 6.04
N GLY A 15 12.10 -15.56 7.20
CA GLY A 15 11.39 -16.85 7.31
C GLY A 15 9.88 -16.72 7.06
N LEU A 16 9.17 -17.86 7.01
CA LEU A 16 7.74 -17.91 6.68
C LEU A 16 6.87 -17.09 7.65
N TYR A 17 7.11 -17.20 8.96
CA TYR A 17 6.33 -16.45 9.97
C TYR A 17 6.60 -14.94 9.91
N SER A 18 7.87 -14.54 9.72
CA SER A 18 8.22 -13.12 9.55
C SER A 18 7.62 -12.55 8.26
N ALA A 19 7.61 -13.32 7.17
CA ALA A 19 6.97 -12.92 5.92
C ALA A 19 5.44 -12.81 6.08
N LEU A 20 4.79 -13.76 6.75
CA LEU A 20 3.35 -13.73 7.00
C LEU A 20 2.95 -12.53 7.86
N SER A 21 3.66 -12.29 8.96
CA SER A 21 3.44 -11.12 9.84
C SER A 21 3.59 -9.81 9.07
N LEU A 22 4.63 -9.69 8.24
CA LEU A 22 4.84 -8.52 7.40
C LEU A 22 3.69 -8.32 6.40
N VAL A 23 3.22 -9.38 5.74
CA VAL A 23 2.07 -9.30 4.82
C VAL A 23 0.80 -8.86 5.55
N ILE A 24 0.50 -9.46 6.71
CA ILE A 24 -0.67 -9.09 7.52
C ILE A 24 -0.61 -7.61 7.91
N GLY A 25 0.54 -7.15 8.41
CA GLY A 25 0.74 -5.75 8.80
C GLY A 25 0.63 -4.77 7.63
N THR A 26 1.02 -5.18 6.41
CA THR A 26 0.87 -4.32 5.22
C THR A 26 -0.57 -4.27 4.69
N ILE A 27 -1.37 -5.32 4.87
CA ILE A 27 -2.75 -5.39 4.37
C ILE A 27 -3.73 -4.74 5.36
N ILE A 28 -3.56 -4.96 6.67
CA ILE A 28 -4.41 -4.35 7.69
C ILE A 28 -4.00 -2.88 7.88
N GLY A 29 -4.65 -2.00 7.13
CA GLY A 29 -4.43 -0.56 7.18
C GLY A 29 -5.66 0.24 7.63
N SER A 30 -5.59 1.56 7.42
CA SER A 30 -6.68 2.49 7.75
C SER A 30 -7.99 2.24 6.99
N GLY A 31 -7.93 1.49 5.88
CA GLY A 31 -9.06 1.18 5.00
C GLY A 31 -10.29 0.63 5.74
N ILE A 32 -10.09 -0.21 6.75
CA ILE A 32 -11.19 -0.81 7.53
C ILE A 32 -12.03 0.26 8.24
N PHE A 33 -11.41 1.35 8.71
CA PHE A 33 -12.10 2.35 9.53
C PHE A 33 -12.92 3.35 8.69
N PHE A 34 -12.51 3.65 7.46
CA PHE A 34 -13.24 4.63 6.64
C PHE A 34 -14.04 4.03 5.48
N LYS A 35 -13.75 2.80 5.04
CA LYS A 35 -14.57 2.15 4.00
C LYS A 35 -15.87 1.58 4.54
N GLN A 36 -15.95 1.22 5.83
CA GLN A 36 -17.15 0.66 6.42
C GLN A 36 -18.37 1.58 6.29
N SER A 37 -18.22 2.88 6.56
CA SER A 37 -19.31 3.86 6.43
C SER A 37 -19.80 3.96 4.98
N SER A 38 -18.88 3.98 4.01
CA SER A 38 -19.22 3.98 2.59
C SER A 38 -19.91 2.69 2.18
N ILE A 39 -19.45 1.53 2.63
CA ILE A 39 -20.08 0.25 2.29
C ILE A 39 -21.48 0.19 2.87
N LEU A 40 -21.67 0.56 4.14
CA LEU A 40 -22.99 0.54 4.78
C LEU A 40 -23.96 1.55 4.16
N ALA A 41 -23.48 2.72 3.73
CA ALA A 41 -24.30 3.72 3.05
C ALA A 41 -24.80 3.24 1.67
N ASN A 42 -24.05 2.39 0.99
CA ASN A 42 -24.40 1.85 -0.32
C ASN A 42 -25.08 0.47 -0.24
N ALA A 43 -24.76 -0.31 0.80
CA ALA A 43 -25.38 -1.59 1.06
C ALA A 43 -26.65 -1.36 1.88
N HIS A 44 -27.79 -1.31 1.19
CA HIS A 44 -29.12 -1.06 1.76
C HIS A 44 -29.45 -1.83 3.05
N THR A 45 -28.79 -2.97 3.31
CA THR A 45 -28.93 -3.76 4.52
C THR A 45 -27.57 -4.18 5.08
N THR A 46 -27.50 -4.42 6.40
CA THR A 46 -26.30 -4.93 7.08
C THR A 46 -25.84 -6.27 6.50
N THR A 47 -26.76 -7.15 6.14
CA THR A 47 -26.45 -8.44 5.53
C THR A 47 -25.74 -8.27 4.19
N MET A 48 -26.21 -7.34 3.35
CA MET A 48 -25.53 -7.01 2.09
C MET A 48 -24.16 -6.36 2.32
N ALA A 49 -24.01 -5.55 3.37
CA ALA A 49 -22.71 -4.95 3.71
C ALA A 49 -21.68 -6.03 4.09
N ILE A 50 -22.08 -7.01 4.91
CA ILE A 50 -21.24 -8.15 5.28
C ILE A 50 -20.92 -9.02 4.06
N ALA A 51 -21.92 -9.31 3.22
CA ALA A 51 -21.72 -10.06 1.98
C ALA A 51 -20.72 -9.37 1.04
N ALA A 52 -20.78 -8.04 0.92
CA ALA A 52 -19.82 -7.27 0.12
C ALA A 52 -18.38 -7.41 0.65
N TRP A 53 -18.18 -7.42 1.97
CA TRP A 53 -16.88 -7.69 2.58
C TRP A 53 -16.35 -9.09 2.28
N VAL A 54 -17.21 -10.12 2.42
CA VAL A 54 -16.83 -11.51 2.15
C VAL A 54 -16.44 -11.69 0.68
N ILE A 55 -17.26 -11.17 -0.24
CA ILE A 55 -17.00 -11.23 -1.68
C ILE A 55 -15.70 -10.49 -2.03
N GLY A 56 -15.50 -9.28 -1.48
CA GLY A 56 -14.27 -8.53 -1.67
C GLY A 56 -13.04 -9.27 -1.15
N GLY A 57 -13.17 -9.98 -0.03
CA GLY A 57 -12.12 -10.86 0.52
C GLY A 57 -11.76 -12.00 -0.43
N ILE A 58 -12.76 -12.68 -1.00
CA ILE A 58 -12.55 -13.77 -1.98
C ILE A 58 -11.84 -13.25 -3.24
N ILE A 59 -12.30 -12.11 -3.79
CA ILE A 59 -11.67 -11.49 -4.98
C ILE A 59 -10.21 -11.11 -4.68
N THR A 60 -9.94 -10.58 -3.49
CA THR A 60 -8.58 -10.21 -3.08
C THR A 60 -7.68 -11.43 -2.91
N LEU A 61 -8.21 -12.51 -2.32
CA LEU A 61 -7.49 -13.76 -2.14
C LEU A 61 -7.08 -14.37 -3.49
N THR A 62 -8.02 -14.47 -4.43
CA THR A 62 -7.71 -15.02 -5.77
C THR A 62 -6.71 -14.16 -6.51
N SER A 63 -6.86 -12.83 -6.45
CA SER A 63 -5.90 -11.88 -7.04
C SER A 63 -4.50 -12.04 -6.42
N GLY A 64 -4.42 -12.22 -5.10
CA GLY A 64 -3.16 -12.44 -4.38
C GLY A 64 -2.46 -13.74 -4.80
N LEU A 65 -3.21 -14.83 -4.97
CA LEU A 65 -2.68 -16.11 -5.44
C LEU A 65 -2.15 -16.01 -6.88
N THR A 66 -2.87 -15.32 -7.78
CA THR A 66 -2.40 -15.07 -9.15
C THR A 66 -1.09 -14.27 -9.16
N ILE A 67 -0.98 -13.22 -8.34
CA ILE A 67 0.26 -12.43 -8.24
C ILE A 67 1.39 -13.26 -7.62
N ALA A 68 1.09 -14.15 -6.67
CA ALA A 68 2.08 -15.04 -6.07
C ALA A 68 2.66 -16.04 -7.10
N GLU A 69 1.80 -16.61 -7.95
CA GLU A 69 2.23 -17.49 -9.05
C GLU A 69 3.15 -16.74 -10.02
N ILE A 70 2.72 -15.57 -10.50
CA ILE A 70 3.52 -14.73 -11.42
C ILE A 70 4.84 -14.29 -10.76
N GLY A 71 4.80 -13.90 -9.49
CA GLY A 71 6.00 -13.48 -8.75
C GLY A 71 6.99 -14.62 -8.53
N SER A 72 6.50 -15.86 -8.41
CA SER A 72 7.35 -17.05 -8.36
C SER A 72 8.01 -17.37 -9.71
N LEU A 73 7.31 -17.09 -10.83
CA LEU A 73 7.81 -17.29 -12.20
C LEU A 73 8.87 -16.24 -12.60
N PHE A 74 8.69 -14.99 -12.17
CA PHE A 74 9.60 -13.88 -12.49
C PHE A 74 10.25 -13.31 -11.21
N PRO A 75 11.25 -13.98 -10.61
CA PRO A 75 11.88 -13.57 -9.35
C PRO A 75 12.90 -12.42 -9.54
N HIS A 76 12.49 -11.39 -10.26
CA HIS A 76 13.29 -10.22 -10.59
C HIS A 76 12.73 -9.01 -9.84
N THR A 77 13.60 -8.09 -9.45
CA THR A 77 13.17 -6.82 -8.85
C THR A 77 12.38 -6.00 -9.89
N GLY A 78 11.23 -5.45 -9.47
CA GLY A 78 10.44 -4.52 -10.29
C GLY A 78 8.93 -4.78 -10.32
N GLY A 79 8.45 -5.84 -9.67
CA GLY A 79 7.03 -6.04 -9.36
C GLY A 79 6.12 -6.01 -10.59
N LEU A 80 4.96 -5.37 -10.46
CA LEU A 80 3.89 -5.40 -11.47
C LEU A 80 4.34 -4.84 -12.83
N TYR A 81 5.21 -3.81 -12.84
CA TYR A 81 5.82 -3.30 -14.06
C TYR A 81 6.55 -4.41 -14.85
N VAL A 82 7.44 -5.15 -14.17
CA VAL A 82 8.21 -6.24 -14.81
C VAL A 82 7.30 -7.39 -15.22
N TYR A 83 6.31 -7.73 -14.41
CA TYR A 83 5.38 -8.82 -14.71
C TYR A 83 4.60 -8.53 -15.99
N ILE A 84 4.03 -7.33 -16.12
CA ILE A 84 3.28 -6.93 -17.31
C ILE A 84 4.20 -6.78 -18.52
N GLU A 85 5.42 -6.24 -18.35
CA GLU A 85 6.40 -6.18 -19.44
C GLU A 85 6.74 -7.58 -19.98
N LYS A 86 6.92 -8.57 -19.11
CA LYS A 86 7.26 -9.93 -19.50
C LYS A 86 6.11 -10.67 -20.18
N ILE A 87 4.87 -10.42 -19.76
CA ILE A 87 3.69 -11.12 -20.27
C ILE A 87 3.17 -10.45 -21.55
N TYR A 88 3.11 -9.12 -21.59
CA TYR A 88 2.44 -8.35 -22.64
C TYR A 88 3.37 -7.47 -23.47
N GLY A 89 4.64 -7.34 -23.07
CA GLY A 89 5.65 -6.55 -23.78
C GLY A 89 5.86 -5.14 -23.22
N LYS A 90 6.88 -4.47 -23.75
CA LYS A 90 7.43 -3.20 -23.21
C LYS A 90 6.42 -2.07 -23.10
N PHE A 91 5.51 -1.93 -24.07
CA PHE A 91 4.51 -0.86 -24.06
C PHE A 91 3.56 -0.98 -22.86
N TRP A 92 3.03 -2.18 -22.62
CA TRP A 92 2.12 -2.45 -21.50
C TRP A 92 2.85 -2.39 -20.15
N GLY A 93 4.10 -2.85 -20.10
CA GLY A 93 4.98 -2.65 -18.94
C GLY A 93 5.12 -1.17 -18.59
N PHE A 94 5.53 -0.34 -19.57
CA PHE A 94 5.63 1.10 -19.41
C PHE A 94 4.34 1.73 -18.90
N LEU A 95 3.20 1.39 -19.50
CA LEU A 95 1.91 1.93 -19.09
C LEU A 95 1.55 1.53 -17.65
N ALA A 96 1.83 0.28 -17.26
CA ALA A 96 1.61 -0.17 -15.89
C ALA A 96 2.47 0.60 -14.88
N GLY A 97 3.75 0.81 -15.18
CA GLY A 97 4.64 1.64 -14.36
C GLY A 97 4.18 3.10 -14.28
N TRP A 98 3.74 3.66 -15.41
CA TRP A 98 3.21 5.02 -15.49
C TRP A 98 1.98 5.20 -14.60
N VAL A 99 1.00 4.28 -14.67
CA VAL A 99 -0.19 4.31 -13.81
C VAL A 99 0.21 4.19 -12.34
N GLN A 100 1.18 3.33 -12.03
CA GLN A 100 1.64 3.13 -10.65
C GLN A 100 2.25 4.41 -10.05
N ILE A 101 3.04 5.15 -10.83
CA ILE A 101 3.75 6.35 -10.37
C ILE A 101 2.87 7.60 -10.39
N ILE A 102 2.10 7.81 -11.46
CA ILE A 102 1.36 9.07 -11.66
C ILE A 102 -0.03 9.03 -11.03
N VAL A 103 -0.68 7.86 -11.01
CA VAL A 103 -2.06 7.74 -10.56
C VAL A 103 -2.13 7.08 -9.19
N TYR A 104 -1.64 5.84 -9.10
CA TYR A 104 -1.86 5.00 -7.92
C TYR A 104 -1.12 5.50 -6.68
N GLY A 105 0.19 5.77 -6.80
CA GLY A 105 1.02 6.25 -5.69
C GLY A 105 0.47 7.56 -5.07
N PRO A 106 0.30 8.63 -5.85
CA PRO A 106 -0.25 9.89 -5.35
C PRO A 106 -1.67 9.74 -4.78
N ALA A 107 -2.54 8.96 -5.41
CA ALA A 107 -3.90 8.74 -4.92
C ALA A 107 -3.91 8.03 -3.55
N LEU A 108 -3.05 7.04 -3.34
CA LEU A 108 -2.90 6.38 -2.05
C LEU A 108 -2.40 7.34 -0.98
N ILE A 109 -1.33 8.09 -1.26
CA ILE A 109 -0.75 9.06 -0.30
C ILE A 109 -1.79 10.12 0.07
N ALA A 110 -2.50 10.66 -0.92
CA ALA A 110 -3.55 11.65 -0.72
C ALA A 110 -4.71 11.09 0.11
N SER A 111 -5.17 9.86 -0.19
CA SER A 111 -6.25 9.21 0.57
C SER A 111 -5.88 8.98 2.03
N LEU A 112 -4.66 8.49 2.31
CA LEU A 112 -4.18 8.25 3.68
C LEU A 112 -3.98 9.57 4.43
N GLY A 113 -3.36 10.57 3.79
CA GLY A 113 -3.15 11.90 4.38
C GLY A 113 -4.47 12.62 4.69
N ALA A 114 -5.45 12.54 3.79
CA ALA A 114 -6.78 13.10 4.01
C ALA A 114 -7.50 12.40 5.19
N TYR A 115 -7.38 11.07 5.29
CA TYR A 115 -7.98 10.35 6.41
C TYR A 115 -7.33 10.72 7.74
N LEU A 116 -6.00 10.82 7.79
CA LEU A 116 -5.28 11.30 8.98
C LEU A 116 -5.73 12.72 9.38
N ALA A 117 -5.90 13.61 8.41
CA ALA A 117 -6.39 14.96 8.67
C ALA A 117 -7.82 15.01 9.24
N ILE A 118 -8.69 14.10 8.81
CA ILE A 118 -10.04 13.94 9.39
C ILE A 118 -9.92 13.52 10.86
N LEU A 119 -9.05 12.57 11.18
CA LEU A 119 -8.85 12.11 12.56
C LEU A 119 -8.28 13.22 13.46
N ILE A 120 -7.25 13.93 13.00
CA ILE A 120 -6.66 15.08 13.72
C ILE A 120 -7.71 16.17 13.92
N GLY A 121 -8.47 16.50 12.87
CA GLY A 121 -9.53 17.50 12.94
C GLY A 121 -10.63 17.11 13.92
N ALA A 122 -11.03 15.84 13.96
CA ALA A 122 -11.99 15.33 14.92
C ALA A 122 -11.47 15.37 16.37
N PHE A 123 -10.19 15.03 16.58
CA PHE A 123 -9.58 15.02 17.92
C PHE A 123 -9.42 16.43 18.52
N PHE A 124 -8.93 17.39 17.73
CA PHE A 124 -8.73 18.77 18.16
C PHE A 124 -9.93 19.70 17.89
N HIS A 125 -11.05 19.15 17.39
CA HIS A 125 -12.27 19.89 17.07
C HIS A 125 -12.07 21.03 16.05
N PHE A 126 -11.18 20.84 15.07
CA PHE A 126 -10.98 21.81 13.99
C PHE A 126 -12.14 21.81 13.00
N PRO A 127 -12.50 22.97 12.41
CA PRO A 127 -13.50 23.02 11.37
C PRO A 127 -13.02 22.30 10.10
N ARG A 128 -13.97 21.69 9.36
CA ARG A 128 -13.68 20.94 8.12
C ARG A 128 -12.94 21.74 7.04
N THR A 129 -12.99 23.07 7.10
CA THR A 129 -12.22 23.95 6.21
C THR A 129 -10.71 23.77 6.35
N TRP A 130 -10.23 23.31 7.51
CA TRP A 130 -8.80 23.06 7.77
C TRP A 130 -8.32 21.68 7.31
N THR A 131 -9.23 20.75 6.98
CA THR A 131 -8.87 19.38 6.61
C THR A 131 -7.85 19.32 5.46
N PRO A 132 -7.98 20.09 4.36
CA PRO A 132 -6.97 20.07 3.29
C PRO A 132 -5.59 20.56 3.76
N ALA A 133 -5.54 21.62 4.57
CA ALA A 133 -4.30 22.16 5.09
C ALA A 133 -3.58 21.17 6.02
N ILE A 134 -4.33 20.54 6.94
CA ILE A 134 -3.81 19.51 7.85
C ILE A 134 -3.29 18.30 7.04
N ALA A 135 -4.00 17.89 5.98
CA ALA A 135 -3.57 16.78 5.13
C ALA A 135 -2.25 17.09 4.42
N ILE A 136 -2.12 18.28 3.83
CA ILE A 136 -0.88 18.71 3.14
C ILE A 136 0.28 18.75 4.13
N ILE A 137 0.10 19.37 5.29
CA ILE A 137 1.13 19.46 6.34
C ILE A 137 1.56 18.06 6.80
N SER A 138 0.59 17.16 7.04
CA SER A 138 0.87 15.79 7.49
C SER A 138 1.65 15.00 6.43
N ILE A 139 1.26 15.10 5.16
CA ILE A 139 1.97 14.46 4.05
C ILE A 139 3.40 15.00 3.96
N LEU A 140 3.59 16.32 3.98
CA LEU A 140 4.93 16.93 3.89
C LEU A 140 5.82 16.52 5.05
N LEU A 141 5.30 16.50 6.28
CA LEU A 141 6.03 16.05 7.45
C LEU A 141 6.44 14.58 7.31
N ILE A 142 5.51 13.69 6.96
CA ILE A 142 5.80 12.27 6.77
C ILE A 142 6.83 12.08 5.64
N SER A 143 6.68 12.79 4.52
CA SER A 143 7.65 12.74 3.42
C SER A 143 9.02 13.21 3.86
N LEU A 144 9.13 14.29 4.64
CA LEU A 144 10.39 14.77 5.19
C LEU A 144 11.02 13.76 6.16
N PHE A 145 10.21 13.14 7.02
CA PHE A 145 10.67 12.06 7.89
C PHE A 145 11.17 10.85 7.10
N ASN A 146 10.56 10.53 5.96
CA ASN A 146 11.02 9.47 5.06
C ASN A 146 12.33 9.82 4.33
N LEU A 147 12.77 11.08 4.33
CA LEU A 147 14.09 11.47 3.84
C LEU A 147 15.20 11.27 4.89
N LEU A 148 14.85 11.10 6.17
CA LEU A 148 15.79 10.70 7.21
C LEU A 148 16.13 9.21 7.08
N SER A 149 17.13 8.73 7.82
CA SER A 149 17.61 7.34 7.71
C SER A 149 16.48 6.30 7.78
N ASN A 150 16.36 5.47 6.73
CA ASN A 150 15.33 4.41 6.59
C ASN A 150 15.27 3.42 7.78
N ARG A 151 16.29 3.39 8.64
CA ARG A 151 16.30 2.61 9.89
C ARG A 151 15.15 2.97 10.83
N PHE A 152 14.75 4.25 10.87
CA PHE A 152 13.65 4.71 11.71
C PHE A 152 12.28 4.26 11.19
N GLY A 153 12.08 4.31 9.86
CA GLY A 153 10.85 3.82 9.23
C GLY A 153 10.66 2.31 9.43
N ALA A 154 11.73 1.53 9.26
CA ALA A 154 11.70 0.09 9.52
C ALA A 154 11.44 -0.23 11.00
N ALA A 155 12.04 0.50 11.94
CA ALA A 155 11.82 0.31 13.37
C ALA A 155 10.38 0.65 13.80
N LEU A 156 9.82 1.75 13.28
CA LEU A 156 8.42 2.13 13.53
C LEU A 156 7.45 1.09 12.96
N GLN A 157 7.71 0.56 11.77
CA GLN A 157 6.87 -0.48 11.18
C GLN A 157 6.88 -1.76 12.02
N ILE A 158 8.05 -2.18 12.52
CA ILE A 158 8.17 -3.33 13.41
C ILE A 158 7.40 -3.07 14.71
N PHE A 159 7.57 -1.92 15.36
CA PHE A 159 6.89 -1.58 16.62
C PHE A 159 5.36 -1.47 16.49
N THR A 160 4.86 -0.99 15.34
CA THR A 160 3.41 -0.84 15.12
C THR A 160 2.73 -2.14 14.71
N THR A 161 3.49 -3.12 14.21
CA THR A 161 2.96 -4.38 13.65
C THR A 161 3.12 -5.58 14.60
N LEU A 162 4.14 -5.59 15.46
CA LEU A 162 4.38 -6.61 16.51
C LEU A 162 3.77 -6.18 17.85
#